data_AF-A0A2U0AH36-F1
#
_entry.id   AF-A0A2U0AH36-F1
#
_cell.length_a   1.000
_cell.length_b   1.000
_cell.length_c   1.000
_cell.angle_alpha   90.00
_cell.angle_beta   90.00
_cell.angle_gamma   90.00
#
_symmetry.space_group_name_H-M   'P 1'
#
loop_
_entity.id
_entity.type
_entity.pdbx_description
1 polymer ?
#
loop_
_entity_poly.entity_id
_entity_poly.type
_entity_poly.pdbx_seq_one_letter_code
_entity_poly.pdbx_strand_id
1 'polypeptide(L)'
;EMRVLLPLVHVNQQRNSLRILDFEEKTVARVVLQKNQFSAVKGKNRGDLEGRILLLPLKGYESEFQKLQKQLASLKLRQSEKSLYEDALQGIGRKPGDYSSKLNFRLDPDAPAHVTARQIMLSLLDTLEANIDGTRANLDSEFLHDLRVATRRTRSAMSQIKGVFDPRQLEPFKQGFGWIGQITGETRDLDVYLLNYADYRASLPRAIQDDLEPFHSFLLQHHKTAQAELVKKINSPHFRKMLKGWRSWLELSAENSDQAPNALQPTAKLAQAV
;
A
#
# COMPACT_ATOMS: atom_id res chain seq x y z
N GLU A 1 13.59 3.93 -1.01
CA GLU A 1 13.44 2.76 -1.89
C GLU A 1 12.42 3.08 -2.97
N MET A 2 12.72 2.70 -4.21
CA MET A 2 11.78 2.78 -5.33
C MET A 2 11.02 1.45 -5.38
N ARG A 3 9.70 1.49 -5.26
CA ARG A 3 8.83 0.31 -5.36
C ARG A 3 8.27 0.18 -6.76
N VAL A 4 8.00 -1.05 -7.19
CA VAL A 4 7.22 -1.30 -8.40
C VAL A 4 5.87 -0.57 -8.35
N LEU A 5 5.50 0.09 -9.44
CA LEU A 5 4.19 0.71 -9.60
C LEU A 5 3.15 -0.35 -9.96
N LEU A 6 2.07 -0.41 -9.18
CA LEU A 6 0.96 -1.32 -9.44
C LEU A 6 -0.16 -0.62 -10.22
N PRO A 7 -0.75 -1.27 -11.23
CA PRO A 7 -1.98 -0.77 -11.83
C PRO A 7 -3.13 -0.92 -10.82
N LEU A 8 -3.78 0.19 -10.48
CA LEU A 8 -4.90 0.23 -9.51
C LEU A 8 -6.26 0.49 -10.16
N VAL A 9 -6.29 1.38 -11.15
CA VAL A 9 -7.51 1.84 -11.80
C VAL A 9 -7.26 2.08 -13.28
N HIS A 10 -8.22 1.73 -14.13
CA HIS A 10 -8.28 2.11 -15.52
C HIS A 10 -9.23 3.30 -15.70
N VAL A 11 -8.86 4.23 -16.57
CA VAL A 11 -9.71 5.37 -16.93
C VAL A 11 -9.94 5.33 -18.43
N ASN A 12 -11.20 5.11 -18.82
CA ASN A 12 -11.64 5.14 -20.21
C ASN A 12 -12.21 6.52 -20.52
N GLN A 13 -11.74 7.12 -21.61
CA GLN A 13 -12.09 8.49 -21.97
C GLN A 13 -12.65 8.56 -23.39
N GLN A 14 -13.79 9.21 -23.54
CA GLN A 14 -14.28 9.69 -24.82
C GLN A 14 -13.95 11.17 -24.93
N ARG A 15 -13.22 11.56 -25.98
CA ARG A 15 -12.72 12.93 -26.16
C ARG A 15 -13.19 13.50 -27.49
N ASN A 16 -13.83 14.66 -27.44
CA ASN A 16 -14.16 15.45 -28.63
C ASN A 16 -13.30 16.72 -28.62
N SER A 17 -12.45 16.87 -29.64
CA SER A 17 -11.56 18.03 -29.78
C SER A 17 -12.16 19.05 -30.73
N LEU A 18 -12.32 20.28 -30.25
CA LEU A 18 -12.81 21.41 -31.01
C LEU A 18 -11.67 22.40 -31.25
N ARG A 19 -11.64 22.97 -32.45
CA ARG A 19 -10.75 24.10 -32.78
C ARG A 19 -11.53 25.39 -32.58
N ILE A 20 -10.94 26.32 -31.85
CA ILE A 20 -11.43 27.70 -31.80
C ILE A 20 -10.68 28.47 -32.85
N LEU A 21 -11.41 29.08 -33.77
CA LEU A 21 -10.86 29.79 -34.90
C LEU A 21 -11.00 31.30 -34.67
N ASP A 22 -10.05 32.08 -35.19
CA ASP A 22 -10.22 33.52 -35.37
C ASP A 22 -10.98 33.82 -36.68
N PHE A 23 -11.05 35.12 -37.02
CA PHE A 23 -11.71 35.58 -38.24
C PHE A 23 -10.95 35.21 -39.53
N GLU A 24 -9.68 34.81 -39.42
CA GLU A 24 -8.85 34.33 -40.54
C GLU A 24 -8.85 32.79 -40.61
N GLU A 25 -9.75 32.13 -39.87
CA GLU A 25 -9.85 30.67 -39.73
C GLU A 25 -8.59 30.01 -39.13
N LYS A 26 -7.70 30.77 -38.48
CA LYS A 26 -6.54 30.23 -37.78
C LYS A 26 -6.97 29.67 -36.43
N THR A 27 -6.40 28.53 -36.05
CA THR A 27 -6.69 27.95 -34.72
C THR A 27 -5.96 28.73 -33.64
N VAL A 28 -6.72 29.35 -32.74
CA VAL A 28 -6.19 30.18 -31.63
C VAL A 28 -6.23 29.45 -30.28
N ALA A 29 -7.11 28.46 -30.13
CA ALA A 29 -7.17 27.57 -28.98
C ALA A 29 -7.75 26.20 -29.36
N ARG A 30 -7.50 25.18 -28.53
CA ARG A 30 -8.22 23.90 -28.62
C ARG A 30 -9.01 23.66 -27.35
N VAL A 31 -10.25 23.20 -27.51
CA VAL A 31 -11.13 22.79 -26.41
C VAL A 31 -11.37 21.30 -26.52
N VAL A 32 -11.11 20.55 -25.45
CA VAL A 32 -11.38 19.11 -25.41
C VAL A 32 -12.50 18.85 -24.42
N LEU A 33 -13.61 18.34 -24.93
CA LEU A 33 -14.73 17.85 -24.12
C LEU A 33 -14.50 16.37 -23.80
N GLN A 34 -14.57 16.02 -22.53
CA GLN A 34 -14.31 14.67 -22.04
C GLN A 34 -15.51 14.09 -21.31
N LYS A 35 -15.89 12.86 -21.67
CA LYS A 35 -16.67 11.95 -20.83
C LYS A 35 -15.76 10.84 -20.36
N ASN A 36 -15.77 10.55 -19.07
CA ASN A 36 -14.77 9.71 -18.44
C ASN A 36 -15.47 8.64 -17.60
N GLN A 37 -14.91 7.43 -17.62
CA GLN A 37 -15.35 6.31 -16.80
C GLN A 37 -14.13 5.67 -16.14
N PHE A 38 -14.32 5.10 -14.96
CA PHE A 38 -13.27 4.35 -14.28
C PHE A 38 -13.69 2.91 -14.03
N SER A 39 -12.70 2.03 -13.95
CA SER A 39 -12.86 0.66 -13.46
C SER A 39 -11.65 0.25 -12.63
N ALA A 40 -11.91 -0.40 -11.49
CA ALA A 40 -10.86 -0.96 -10.66
C ALA A 40 -10.16 -2.12 -11.38
N VAL A 41 -8.84 -2.23 -11.23
CA VAL A 41 -8.08 -3.39 -11.73
C VAL A 41 -8.42 -4.66 -10.94
N LYS A 42 -8.71 -4.49 -9.64
CA LYS A 42 -9.20 -5.56 -8.76
C LYS A 42 -10.55 -5.16 -8.16
N GLY A 43 -11.48 -6.13 -8.10
CA GLY A 43 -12.82 -5.93 -7.57
C GLY A 43 -13.84 -5.56 -8.64
N LYS A 44 -15.00 -5.02 -8.21
CA LYS A 44 -16.14 -4.72 -9.09
C LYS A 44 -16.43 -3.22 -9.22
N ASN A 45 -15.65 -2.37 -8.55
CA ASN A 45 -15.89 -0.93 -8.52
C ASN A 45 -15.63 -0.34 -9.90
N ARG A 46 -16.65 0.30 -10.46
CA ARG A 46 -16.62 1.01 -11.73
C ARG A 46 -17.70 2.08 -11.70
N GLY A 47 -17.55 3.13 -12.50
CA GLY A 47 -18.54 4.19 -12.58
C GLY A 47 -18.16 5.28 -13.54
N ASP A 48 -19.07 6.24 -13.68
CA ASP A 48 -18.82 7.47 -14.42
C ASP A 48 -18.03 8.46 -13.56
N LEU A 49 -17.20 9.27 -14.20
CA LEU A 49 -16.56 10.44 -13.62
C LEU A 49 -17.20 11.70 -14.20
N GLU A 50 -17.10 12.81 -13.49
CA GLU A 50 -17.58 14.10 -13.98
C GLU A 50 -16.96 14.44 -15.35
N GLY A 51 -17.78 14.98 -16.25
CA GLY A 51 -17.32 15.45 -17.55
C GLY A 51 -16.35 16.62 -17.37
N ARG A 52 -15.26 16.63 -18.15
CA ARG A 52 -14.23 17.69 -18.06
C ARG A 52 -14.10 18.44 -19.37
N ILE A 53 -13.84 19.75 -19.26
CA ILE A 53 -13.47 20.62 -20.39
C ILE A 53 -12.02 21.01 -20.19
N LEU A 54 -11.14 20.66 -21.12
CA LEU A 54 -9.75 21.11 -21.12
C LEU A 54 -9.56 22.21 -22.15
N LEU A 55 -8.94 23.29 -21.71
CA LEU A 55 -8.51 24.39 -22.54
C LEU A 55 -7.02 24.26 -22.79
N LEU A 56 -6.64 24.08 -24.06
CA LEU A 56 -5.27 23.92 -24.49
C LEU A 56 -4.82 25.19 -25.22
N PRO A 57 -3.86 25.94 -24.67
CA PRO A 57 -3.35 27.15 -25.30
C PRO A 57 -2.48 26.80 -26.53
N LEU A 58 -2.40 27.73 -27.47
CA LEU A 58 -1.46 27.71 -28.59
C LEU A 58 -0.48 28.88 -28.43
N LYS A 59 0.79 28.61 -28.73
CA LYS A 59 1.86 29.61 -28.63
C LYS A 59 1.57 30.80 -29.55
N GLY A 60 1.61 32.02 -29.01
CA GLY A 60 1.36 33.26 -29.73
C GLY A 60 -0.11 33.70 -29.79
N TYR A 61 -1.01 33.00 -29.10
CA TYR A 61 -2.45 33.32 -28.99
C TYR A 61 -2.91 33.41 -27.52
N GLU A 62 -2.04 33.87 -26.64
CA GLU A 62 -2.28 33.93 -25.20
C GLU A 62 -3.45 34.87 -24.85
N SER A 63 -3.61 35.97 -25.59
CA SER A 63 -4.74 36.91 -25.44
C SER A 63 -6.08 36.27 -25.76
N GLU A 64 -6.16 35.50 -26.84
CA GLU A 64 -7.34 34.79 -27.31
C GLU A 64 -7.71 33.69 -26.31
N PHE A 65 -6.71 32.97 -25.80
CA PHE A 65 -6.90 31.96 -24.77
C PHE A 65 -7.49 32.54 -23.47
N GLN A 66 -7.00 33.69 -23.01
CA GLN A 66 -7.55 34.37 -21.84
C GLN A 66 -8.99 34.86 -22.06
N LYS A 67 -9.33 35.35 -23.25
CA LYS A 67 -10.71 35.71 -23.62
C LYS A 67 -11.63 34.49 -23.54
N LEU A 68 -11.19 33.35 -24.08
CA LEU A 68 -11.93 32.09 -24.02
C LEU A 68 -12.13 31.60 -22.58
N GLN A 69 -11.10 31.68 -21.73
CA GLN A 69 -11.23 31.34 -20.31
C GLN A 69 -12.30 32.18 -19.61
N LYS A 70 -12.34 33.50 -19.86
CA LYS A 70 -13.35 34.40 -19.28
C LYS A 70 -14.77 34.07 -19.77
N GLN A 71 -14.93 33.75 -21.05
CA GLN A 71 -16.22 33.33 -21.60
C GLN A 71 -16.72 32.01 -21.01
N LEU A 72 -15.83 31.06 -20.77
CA LEU A 72 -16.21 29.79 -20.14
C LEU A 72 -16.43 29.94 -18.64
N ALA A 73 -15.75 30.88 -17.97
CA ALA A 73 -15.99 31.21 -16.58
C ALA A 73 -17.39 31.82 -16.34
N SER A 74 -18.04 32.41 -17.34
CA SER A 74 -19.45 32.84 -17.20
C SER A 74 -20.46 31.68 -17.24
N LEU A 75 -20.02 30.47 -17.59
CA LEU A 75 -20.84 29.26 -17.46
C LEU A 75 -20.78 28.74 -16.02
N LYS A 76 -21.78 27.95 -15.59
CA LYS A 76 -21.82 27.28 -14.28
C LYS A 76 -20.83 26.08 -14.21
N LEU A 77 -19.59 26.28 -14.61
CA LEU A 77 -18.52 25.29 -14.58
C LEU A 77 -17.74 25.42 -13.26
N ARG A 78 -17.25 24.29 -12.74
CA ARG A 78 -16.34 24.26 -11.60
C ARG A 78 -14.93 23.97 -12.08
N GLN A 79 -13.94 24.72 -11.60
CA GLN A 79 -12.55 24.35 -11.80
C GLN A 79 -12.26 23.04 -11.07
N SER A 80 -11.55 22.12 -11.74
CA SER A 80 -11.13 20.86 -11.14
C SER A 80 -9.75 21.05 -10.51
N GLU A 81 -9.66 20.85 -9.20
CA GLU A 81 -8.40 20.92 -8.43
C GLU A 81 -7.65 19.58 -8.43
N LYS A 82 -8.35 18.48 -8.76
CA LYS A 82 -7.81 17.13 -8.76
C LYS A 82 -7.53 16.64 -10.17
N SER A 83 -6.51 15.80 -10.31
CA SER A 83 -6.31 15.08 -11.57
C SER A 83 -7.46 14.09 -11.81
N LEU A 84 -7.69 13.71 -13.08
CA LEU A 84 -8.69 12.68 -13.39
C LEU A 84 -8.35 11.33 -12.74
N TYR A 85 -7.06 11.07 -12.57
CA TYR A 85 -6.55 9.89 -11.91
C TYR A 85 -6.92 9.86 -10.41
N GLU A 86 -6.84 10.99 -9.72
CA GLU A 86 -7.25 11.09 -8.31
C GLU A 86 -8.74 10.86 -8.11
N ASP A 87 -9.58 11.39 -9.00
CA ASP A 87 -11.03 11.12 -8.96
C ASP A 87 -11.33 9.64 -9.22
N ALA A 88 -10.61 9.01 -10.15
CA ALA A 88 -10.72 7.58 -10.43
C ALA A 88 -10.28 6.71 -9.24
N LEU A 89 -9.19 7.09 -8.56
CA LEU A 89 -8.75 6.44 -7.33
C LEU A 89 -9.81 6.57 -6.22
N GLN A 90 -10.37 7.77 -6.04
CA GLN A 90 -11.43 7.99 -5.06
C GLN A 90 -12.65 7.12 -5.37
N GLY A 91 -13.00 6.93 -6.64
CA GLY A 91 -14.07 6.04 -7.09
C GLY A 91 -13.89 4.57 -6.71
N ILE A 92 -12.65 4.13 -6.48
CA ILE A 92 -12.35 2.78 -5.97
C ILE A 92 -12.05 2.76 -4.47
N GLY A 93 -12.30 3.86 -3.76
CA GLY A 93 -12.06 4.00 -2.32
C GLY A 93 -10.59 4.18 -1.94
N ARG A 94 -9.74 4.60 -2.88
CA ARG A 94 -8.31 4.81 -2.69
C ARG A 94 -7.98 6.30 -2.66
N LYS A 95 -6.86 6.66 -2.03
CA LYS A 95 -6.29 8.01 -2.11
C LYS A 95 -4.76 7.94 -2.22
N PRO A 96 -4.11 8.91 -2.87
CA PRO A 96 -2.65 9.00 -2.84
C PRO A 96 -2.11 8.93 -1.41
N GLY A 97 -1.14 8.06 -1.17
CA GLY A 97 -0.53 7.86 0.15
C GLY A 97 -1.40 7.11 1.16
N ASP A 98 -2.46 6.40 0.74
CA ASP A 98 -3.28 5.57 1.65
C ASP A 98 -2.57 4.31 2.18
N TYR A 99 -1.42 3.97 1.62
CA TYR A 99 -0.55 2.90 2.10
C TYR A 99 0.76 3.47 2.67
N SER A 100 1.10 3.07 3.89
CA SER A 100 2.42 3.27 4.47
C SER A 100 2.76 2.13 5.43
N SER A 101 3.99 1.62 5.36
CA SER A 101 4.51 0.70 6.38
C SER A 101 5.02 1.40 7.65
N LYS A 102 4.99 2.75 7.66
CA LYS A 102 5.28 3.56 8.84
C LYS A 102 4.04 3.63 9.74
N LEU A 103 4.26 3.38 11.03
CA LEU A 103 3.22 3.49 12.04
C LEU A 103 3.01 4.96 12.39
N ASN A 104 1.92 5.55 11.88
CA ASN A 104 1.49 6.89 12.22
C ASN A 104 0.16 6.82 12.97
N PHE A 105 0.23 6.46 14.25
CA PHE A 105 -0.95 6.35 15.09
C PHE A 105 -1.36 7.70 15.69
N ARG A 106 -2.66 7.98 15.66
CA ARG A 106 -3.29 8.94 16.57
C ARG A 106 -4.05 8.11 17.60
N LEU A 107 -3.44 7.95 18.77
CA LEU A 107 -4.00 7.17 19.87
C LEU A 107 -4.63 8.13 20.87
N ASP A 108 -5.80 7.76 21.38
CA ASP A 108 -6.42 8.44 22.50
C ASP A 108 -5.71 8.01 23.80
N PRO A 109 -5.06 8.93 24.53
CA PRO A 109 -4.34 8.60 25.77
C PRO A 109 -5.26 8.04 26.87
N ASP A 110 -6.54 8.41 26.86
CA ASP A 110 -7.53 8.05 27.87
C ASP A 110 -8.32 6.80 27.49
N ALA A 111 -8.21 6.33 26.24
CA ALA A 111 -8.82 5.09 25.80
C ALA A 111 -8.27 3.89 26.59
N PRO A 112 -9.13 2.89 26.90
CA PRO A 112 -8.70 1.65 27.53
C PRO A 112 -7.59 0.96 26.73
N ALA A 113 -6.55 0.49 27.42
CA ALA A 113 -5.37 -0.10 26.78
C ALA A 113 -5.68 -1.24 25.81
N HIS A 114 -6.70 -2.06 26.07
CA HIS A 114 -7.09 -3.15 25.17
C HIS A 114 -7.64 -2.63 23.82
N VAL A 115 -8.38 -1.51 23.83
CA VAL A 115 -8.90 -0.86 22.61
C VAL A 115 -7.73 -0.36 21.76
N THR A 116 -6.80 0.36 22.40
CA THR A 116 -5.62 0.90 21.72
C THR A 116 -4.69 -0.21 21.22
N ALA A 117 -4.47 -1.27 22.00
CA ALA A 117 -3.68 -2.41 21.56
C ALA A 117 -4.33 -3.13 20.37
N ARG A 118 -5.66 -3.33 20.37
CA ARG A 118 -6.39 -3.88 19.21
C ARG A 118 -6.22 -2.99 17.98
N GLN A 119 -6.35 -1.66 18.13
CA GLN A 119 -6.15 -0.70 17.03
C GLN A 119 -4.75 -0.82 16.41
N ILE A 120 -3.70 -0.89 17.24
CA ILE A 120 -2.31 -1.06 16.77
C ILE A 120 -2.16 -2.39 16.02
N MET A 121 -2.65 -3.49 16.61
CA MET A 121 -2.54 -4.83 16.03
C MET A 121 -3.33 -4.99 14.73
N LEU A 122 -4.50 -4.35 14.61
CA LEU A 122 -5.28 -4.31 13.37
C LEU A 122 -4.52 -3.57 12.26
N SER A 123 -3.93 -2.42 12.55
CA SER A 123 -3.14 -1.68 11.57
C SER A 123 -1.90 -2.47 11.08
N LEU A 124 -1.25 -3.21 11.99
CA LEU A 124 -0.16 -4.12 11.62
C LEU A 124 -0.67 -5.27 10.75
N LEU A 125 -1.84 -5.83 11.06
CA LEU A 125 -2.47 -6.86 10.24
C LEU A 125 -2.86 -6.34 8.85
N ASP A 126 -3.42 -5.14 8.75
CA ASP A 126 -3.76 -4.49 7.48
C ASP A 126 -2.51 -4.32 6.60
N THR A 127 -1.39 -3.89 7.22
CA THR A 127 -0.09 -3.79 6.53
C THR A 127 0.37 -5.15 6.04
N LEU A 128 0.33 -6.19 6.89
CA LEU A 128 0.70 -7.55 6.51
C LEU A 128 -0.14 -8.03 5.32
N GLU A 129 -1.47 -7.89 5.42
CA GLU A 129 -2.42 -8.36 4.40
C GLU A 129 -2.27 -7.64 3.06
N ALA A 130 -2.03 -6.33 3.09
CA ALA A 130 -1.79 -5.53 1.88
C ALA A 130 -0.57 -6.02 1.07
N ASN A 131 0.40 -6.67 1.71
CA ASN A 131 1.63 -7.13 1.06
C ASN A 131 1.62 -8.60 0.65
N ILE A 132 0.59 -9.38 1.01
CA ILE A 132 0.50 -10.80 0.68
C ILE A 132 0.51 -11.02 -0.83
N ASP A 133 -0.31 -10.26 -1.57
CA ASP A 133 -0.47 -10.45 -3.01
C ASP A 133 0.83 -10.14 -3.78
N GLY A 134 1.51 -9.05 -3.40
CA GLY A 134 2.79 -8.67 -4.02
C GLY A 134 3.91 -9.64 -3.68
N THR A 135 3.96 -10.12 -2.42
CA THR A 135 4.86 -11.19 -1.98
C THR A 135 4.61 -12.47 -2.79
N ARG A 136 3.34 -12.89 -2.91
CA ARG A 136 2.95 -14.11 -3.62
C ARG A 136 3.32 -14.05 -5.10
N ALA A 137 3.19 -12.88 -5.72
CA ALA A 137 3.49 -12.67 -7.12
C ALA A 137 4.97 -12.31 -7.38
N ASN A 138 5.81 -12.22 -6.34
CA ASN A 138 7.22 -11.82 -6.43
C ASN A 138 7.43 -10.52 -7.22
N LEU A 139 6.58 -9.51 -6.99
CA LEU A 139 6.59 -8.29 -7.79
C LEU A 139 7.75 -7.35 -7.45
N ASP A 140 8.12 -7.33 -6.16
CA ASP A 140 9.16 -6.49 -5.59
C ASP A 140 9.50 -7.05 -4.19
N SER A 141 10.79 -7.08 -3.84
CA SER A 141 11.26 -7.53 -2.52
C SER A 141 10.67 -6.73 -1.36
N GLU A 142 10.23 -5.50 -1.61
CA GLU A 142 9.64 -4.60 -0.62
C GLU A 142 8.30 -5.11 -0.07
N PHE A 143 7.54 -5.89 -0.85
CA PHE A 143 6.32 -6.52 -0.33
C PHE A 143 6.64 -7.53 0.77
N LEU A 144 7.64 -8.40 0.54
CA LEU A 144 8.07 -9.36 1.53
C LEU A 144 8.72 -8.67 2.74
N HIS A 145 9.47 -7.58 2.49
CA HIS A 145 10.04 -6.74 3.54
C HIS A 145 8.96 -6.23 4.49
N ASP A 146 7.95 -5.53 3.99
CA ASP A 146 6.89 -4.92 4.81
C ASP A 146 6.04 -5.97 5.53
N LEU A 147 5.72 -7.08 4.87
CA LEU A 147 5.04 -8.22 5.47
C LEU A 147 5.80 -8.73 6.70
N ARG A 148 7.13 -8.87 6.58
CA ARG A 148 8.01 -9.28 7.68
C ARG A 148 8.13 -8.21 8.77
N VAL A 149 8.21 -6.93 8.41
CA VAL A 149 8.22 -5.83 9.38
C VAL A 149 6.95 -5.84 10.22
N ALA A 150 5.78 -5.96 9.59
CA ALA A 150 4.50 -6.07 10.27
C ALA A 150 4.46 -7.31 11.19
N THR A 151 4.86 -8.47 10.69
CA THR A 151 4.95 -9.72 11.46
C THR A 151 5.83 -9.56 12.72
N ARG A 152 7.03 -8.99 12.57
CA ARG A 152 7.97 -8.77 13.67
C ARG A 152 7.40 -7.79 14.70
N ARG A 153 6.78 -6.70 14.25
CA ARG A 153 6.15 -5.70 15.12
C ARG A 153 4.97 -6.27 15.88
N THR A 154 4.13 -7.10 15.26
CA THR A 154 3.04 -7.81 15.94
C THR A 154 3.58 -8.68 17.06
N ARG A 155 4.63 -9.47 16.81
CA ARG A 155 5.27 -10.30 17.84
C ARG A 155 5.87 -9.47 18.98
N SER A 156 6.54 -8.36 18.64
CA SER A 156 7.10 -7.44 19.63
C SER A 156 5.99 -6.84 20.49
N ALA A 157 4.91 -6.34 19.89
CA ALA A 157 3.76 -5.79 20.60
C ALA A 157 3.12 -6.83 21.54
N MET A 158 2.96 -8.10 21.12
CA MET A 158 2.47 -9.18 21.98
C MET A 158 3.39 -9.49 23.18
N SER A 159 4.68 -9.16 23.08
CA SER A 159 5.65 -9.35 24.17
C SER A 159 5.73 -8.16 25.12
N GLN A 160 5.52 -6.94 24.61
CA GLN A 160 5.68 -5.70 25.35
C GLN A 160 4.38 -5.28 26.06
N ILE A 161 3.22 -5.52 25.44
CA ILE A 161 1.91 -5.12 25.98
C ILE A 161 1.43 -6.19 26.98
N LYS A 162 2.04 -6.20 28.17
CA LYS A 162 1.77 -7.20 29.21
C LYS A 162 0.51 -6.86 30.01
N GLY A 163 -0.29 -7.87 30.33
CA GLY A 163 -1.46 -7.76 31.18
C GLY A 163 -2.67 -7.06 30.54
N VAL A 164 -2.62 -6.72 29.25
CA VAL A 164 -3.76 -6.14 28.50
C VAL A 164 -4.67 -7.22 27.91
N PHE A 165 -4.12 -8.39 27.59
CA PHE A 165 -4.85 -9.54 27.06
C PHE A 165 -4.51 -10.79 27.87
N ASP A 166 -5.42 -11.79 27.91
CA ASP A 166 -5.10 -13.11 28.52
C ASP A 166 -3.98 -13.79 27.70
N PRO A 167 -2.83 -14.12 28.32
CA PRO A 167 -1.72 -14.80 27.64
C PRO A 167 -2.13 -16.11 26.96
N ARG A 168 -3.10 -16.85 27.53
CA ARG A 168 -3.58 -18.13 26.98
C ARG A 168 -4.32 -17.94 25.65
N GLN A 169 -4.98 -16.79 25.46
CA GLN A 169 -5.64 -16.46 24.20
C GLN A 169 -4.63 -16.00 23.13
N LEU A 170 -3.54 -15.36 23.54
CA LEU A 170 -2.50 -14.88 22.62
C LEU A 170 -1.54 -15.98 22.15
N GLU A 171 -1.35 -17.04 22.93
CA GLU A 171 -0.33 -18.05 22.66
C GLU A 171 -0.43 -18.72 21.28
N PRO A 172 -1.62 -19.16 20.81
CA PRO A 172 -1.76 -19.71 19.46
C PRO A 172 -1.35 -18.71 18.36
N PHE A 173 -1.62 -17.42 18.55
CA PHE A 173 -1.24 -16.37 17.61
C PHE A 173 0.25 -16.07 17.65
N LYS A 174 0.88 -16.09 18.83
CA LYS A 174 2.34 -15.98 18.96
C LYS A 174 3.06 -17.07 18.16
N GLN A 175 2.58 -18.30 18.25
CA GLN A 175 3.11 -19.43 17.47
C GLN A 175 2.84 -19.24 15.97
N GLY A 176 1.65 -18.79 15.58
CA GLY A 176 1.29 -18.50 14.19
C GLY A 176 2.18 -17.42 13.54
N PHE A 177 2.37 -16.28 14.20
CA PHE A 177 3.32 -15.25 13.74
C PHE A 177 4.79 -15.72 13.86
N GLY A 178 5.07 -16.62 14.81
CA GLY A 178 6.29 -17.41 14.88
C GLY A 178 6.62 -18.08 13.56
N TRP A 179 5.69 -18.90 13.11
CA TRP A 179 5.74 -19.64 11.88
C TRP A 179 5.78 -18.75 10.63
N ILE A 180 5.00 -17.65 10.57
CA ILE A 180 5.09 -16.68 9.45
C ILE A 180 6.52 -16.12 9.34
N GLY A 181 7.10 -15.70 10.47
CA GLY A 181 8.46 -15.17 10.49
C GLY A 181 9.50 -16.18 9.98
N GLN A 182 9.30 -17.46 10.29
CA GLN A 182 10.15 -18.55 9.84
C GLN A 182 10.02 -18.80 8.32
N ILE A 183 8.80 -18.99 7.81
CA ILE A 183 8.60 -19.33 6.39
C ILE A 183 9.01 -18.20 5.43
N THR A 184 9.06 -16.96 5.93
CA THR A 184 9.46 -15.78 5.16
C THR A 184 10.96 -15.45 5.26
N GLY A 185 11.70 -16.18 6.11
CA GLY A 185 13.10 -15.88 6.43
C GLY A 185 14.03 -16.05 5.23
N GLU A 186 14.10 -17.27 4.71
CA GLU A 186 15.03 -17.64 3.64
C GLU A 186 14.90 -16.76 2.40
N THR A 187 13.67 -16.58 1.90
CA THR A 187 13.43 -15.70 0.74
C THR A 187 13.89 -14.27 1.00
N ARG A 188 13.66 -13.72 2.21
CA ARG A 188 14.08 -12.35 2.51
C ARG A 188 15.60 -12.23 2.63
N ASP A 189 16.27 -13.22 3.18
CA ASP A 189 17.73 -13.19 3.27
C ASP A 189 18.31 -13.19 1.85
N LEU A 190 17.77 -14.02 0.95
CA LEU A 190 18.15 -14.06 -0.46
C LEU A 190 17.83 -12.75 -1.20
N ASP A 191 16.67 -12.12 -0.96
CA ASP A 191 16.35 -10.79 -1.48
C ASP A 191 17.45 -9.77 -1.11
N VAL A 192 17.86 -9.74 0.17
CA VAL A 192 18.88 -8.81 0.65
C VAL A 192 20.22 -9.06 -0.04
N TYR A 193 20.63 -10.31 -0.20
CA TYR A 193 21.86 -10.64 -0.92
C TYR A 193 21.79 -10.24 -2.40
N LEU A 194 20.67 -10.48 -3.08
CA LEU A 194 20.48 -10.14 -4.49
C LEU A 194 20.44 -8.62 -4.72
N LEU A 195 19.76 -7.87 -3.84
CA LEU A 195 19.71 -6.41 -3.92
C LEU A 195 21.09 -5.77 -3.77
N ASN A 196 21.89 -6.29 -2.83
CA ASN A 196 23.23 -5.78 -2.55
C ASN A 196 24.31 -6.38 -3.46
N TYR A 197 23.97 -7.27 -4.40
CA TYR A 197 24.95 -7.97 -5.24
C TYR A 197 25.85 -7.01 -6.02
N ALA A 198 25.28 -5.95 -6.59
CA ALA A 198 26.04 -4.95 -7.33
C ALA A 198 27.07 -4.23 -6.44
N ASP A 199 26.69 -3.92 -5.21
CA ASP A 199 27.58 -3.29 -4.22
C ASP A 199 28.67 -4.25 -3.76
N TYR A 200 28.32 -5.53 -3.52
CA TYR A 200 29.31 -6.57 -3.21
C TYR A 200 30.32 -6.72 -4.34
N ARG A 201 29.87 -6.80 -5.60
CA ARG A 201 30.75 -6.87 -6.77
C ARG A 201 31.62 -5.61 -6.91
N ALA A 202 31.06 -4.43 -6.69
CA ALA A 202 31.80 -3.17 -6.76
C ALA A 202 32.86 -3.02 -5.66
N SER A 203 32.67 -3.68 -4.52
CA SER A 203 33.63 -3.68 -3.41
C SER A 203 34.90 -4.52 -3.67
N LEU A 204 34.88 -5.38 -4.69
CA LEU A 204 36.00 -6.25 -5.06
C LEU A 204 36.95 -5.58 -6.07
N PRO A 205 38.26 -5.90 -6.06
CA PRO A 205 39.19 -5.53 -7.11
C PRO A 205 38.70 -6.00 -8.49
N ARG A 206 38.87 -5.15 -9.52
CA ARG A 206 38.37 -5.41 -10.90
C ARG A 206 38.73 -6.80 -11.44
N ALA A 207 39.92 -7.32 -11.12
CA ALA A 207 40.41 -8.61 -11.59
C ALA A 207 39.57 -9.82 -11.11
N ILE A 208 38.82 -9.68 -10.01
CA ILE A 208 38.05 -10.79 -9.40
C ILE A 208 36.55 -10.48 -9.30
N GLN A 209 36.08 -9.40 -9.92
CA GLN A 209 34.65 -9.04 -9.90
C GLN A 209 33.78 -10.07 -10.62
N ASP A 210 34.32 -10.69 -11.67
CA ASP A 210 33.60 -11.69 -12.47
C ASP A 210 33.58 -13.07 -11.78
N ASP A 211 34.50 -13.30 -10.82
CA ASP A 211 34.53 -14.53 -10.01
C ASP A 211 33.32 -14.65 -9.07
N LEU A 212 32.55 -13.56 -8.88
CA LEU A 212 31.33 -13.55 -8.07
C LEU A 212 30.09 -14.03 -8.85
N GLU A 213 30.17 -14.15 -10.18
CA GLU A 213 29.00 -14.53 -11.00
C GLU A 213 28.44 -15.94 -10.71
N PRO A 214 29.27 -16.97 -10.41
CA PRO A 214 28.75 -18.25 -9.95
C PRO A 214 27.92 -18.13 -8.65
N PHE A 215 28.31 -17.24 -7.74
CA PHE A 215 27.57 -16.97 -6.51
C PHE A 215 26.23 -16.28 -6.79
N HIS A 216 26.20 -15.33 -7.73
CA HIS A 216 24.94 -14.72 -8.19
C HIS A 216 23.97 -15.75 -8.77
N SER A 217 24.47 -16.62 -9.64
CA SER A 217 23.69 -17.71 -10.24
C SER A 217 23.13 -18.65 -9.18
N PHE A 218 23.94 -18.96 -8.16
CA PHE A 218 23.51 -19.73 -6.98
C PHE A 218 22.37 -19.02 -6.21
N LEU A 219 22.53 -17.72 -5.90
CA LEU A 219 21.51 -16.94 -5.20
C LEU A 219 20.18 -16.91 -5.96
N LEU A 220 20.20 -16.67 -7.29
CA LEU A 220 19.01 -16.64 -8.13
C LEU A 220 18.26 -17.98 -8.12
N GLN A 221 19.00 -19.10 -8.23
CA GLN A 221 18.41 -20.43 -8.23
C GLN A 221 17.81 -20.80 -6.87
N HIS A 222 18.50 -20.46 -5.78
CA HIS A 222 17.98 -20.65 -4.42
C HIS A 222 16.77 -19.76 -4.16
N HIS A 223 16.80 -18.50 -4.59
CA HIS A 223 15.69 -17.56 -4.44
C HIS A 223 14.43 -18.08 -5.13
N LYS A 224 14.56 -18.60 -6.36
CA LYS A 224 13.43 -19.20 -7.09
C LYS A 224 12.79 -20.37 -6.32
N THR A 225 13.62 -21.23 -5.73
CA THR A 225 13.16 -22.38 -4.93
C THR A 225 12.49 -21.92 -3.64
N ALA A 226 13.13 -21.02 -2.88
CA ALA A 226 12.59 -20.46 -1.64
C ALA A 226 11.27 -19.73 -1.88
N GLN A 227 11.18 -18.93 -2.96
CA GLN A 227 9.95 -18.23 -3.34
C GLN A 227 8.82 -19.21 -3.67
N ALA A 228 9.10 -20.30 -4.38
CA ALA A 228 8.09 -21.33 -4.67
C ALA A 228 7.56 -21.99 -3.39
N GLU A 229 8.44 -22.31 -2.44
CA GLU A 229 8.05 -22.87 -1.14
C GLU A 229 7.27 -21.85 -0.29
N LEU A 230 7.71 -20.60 -0.25
CA LEU A 230 6.99 -19.52 0.43
C LEU A 230 5.56 -19.37 -0.12
N VAL A 231 5.40 -19.35 -1.44
CA VAL A 231 4.08 -19.27 -2.09
C VAL A 231 3.18 -20.44 -1.69
N LYS A 232 3.71 -21.68 -1.64
CA LYS A 232 2.95 -22.85 -1.16
C LYS A 232 2.48 -22.65 0.29
N LYS A 233 3.33 -22.13 1.18
CA LYS A 233 2.97 -21.87 2.58
C LYS A 233 1.96 -20.74 2.73
N ILE A 234 2.11 -19.63 2.01
CA ILE A 234 1.15 -18.51 2.00
C ILE A 234 -0.23 -18.97 1.50
N ASN A 235 -0.29 -19.82 0.48
CA ASN A 235 -1.55 -20.33 -0.05
C ASN A 235 -2.21 -21.42 0.81
N SER A 236 -1.49 -21.91 1.83
CA SER A 236 -1.98 -23.00 2.69
C SER A 236 -3.25 -22.60 3.45
N PRO A 237 -4.14 -23.57 3.77
CA PRO A 237 -5.26 -23.33 4.66
C PRO A 237 -4.81 -22.84 6.04
N HIS A 238 -3.64 -23.26 6.52
CA HIS A 238 -3.09 -22.85 7.81
C HIS A 238 -2.84 -21.33 7.86
N PHE A 239 -2.14 -20.77 6.87
CA PHE A 239 -1.88 -19.34 6.78
C PHE A 239 -3.18 -18.52 6.77
N ARG A 240 -4.14 -18.90 5.91
CA ARG A 240 -5.44 -18.23 5.81
C ARG A 240 -6.27 -18.31 7.09
N LYS A 241 -6.32 -19.49 7.72
CA LYS A 241 -7.04 -19.68 9.00
C LYS A 241 -6.40 -18.86 10.12
N MET A 242 -5.08 -18.78 10.16
CA MET A 242 -4.36 -18.00 11.17
C MET A 242 -4.68 -16.51 11.05
N LEU A 243 -4.55 -15.90 9.85
CA LEU A 243 -4.86 -14.48 9.66
C LEU A 243 -6.34 -14.17 9.91
N LYS A 244 -7.25 -15.02 9.40
CA LYS A 244 -8.69 -14.85 9.65
C LYS A 244 -9.01 -14.94 11.14
N GLY A 245 -8.46 -15.93 11.84
CA GLY A 245 -8.65 -16.09 13.28
C GLY A 245 -8.12 -14.90 14.07
N TRP A 246 -6.96 -14.36 13.67
CA TRP A 246 -6.38 -13.17 14.30
C TRP A 246 -7.24 -11.93 14.09
N ARG A 247 -7.68 -11.67 12.85
CA ARG A 247 -8.60 -10.56 12.53
C ARG A 247 -9.88 -10.66 13.34
N SER A 248 -10.54 -11.83 13.31
CA SER A 248 -11.76 -12.06 14.08
C SER A 248 -11.54 -11.87 15.57
N TRP A 249 -10.42 -12.35 16.11
CA TRP A 249 -10.11 -12.14 17.53
C TRP A 249 -9.93 -10.67 17.87
N LEU A 250 -9.28 -9.88 17.02
CA LEU A 250 -9.07 -8.45 17.21
C LEU A 250 -10.37 -7.63 17.11
N GLU A 251 -11.28 -8.01 16.21
CA GLU A 251 -12.55 -7.32 15.93
C GLU A 251 -13.70 -7.69 16.89
N LEU A 252 -13.56 -8.75 17.70
CA LEU A 252 -14.54 -9.10 18.74
C LEU A 252 -14.80 -7.92 19.69
N SER A 253 -16.07 -7.65 19.97
CA SER A 253 -16.48 -6.54 20.85
C SER A 253 -15.96 -6.70 22.28
N ALA A 254 -15.60 -5.58 22.88
CA ALA A 254 -15.06 -5.47 24.25
C ALA A 254 -15.98 -6.03 25.34
N GLU A 255 -17.27 -6.26 25.02
CA GLU A 255 -18.30 -6.67 25.99
C GLU A 255 -18.03 -8.04 26.65
N ASN A 256 -17.18 -8.87 26.05
CA ASN A 256 -16.77 -10.17 26.61
C ASN A 256 -15.25 -10.37 26.72
N SER A 257 -14.44 -9.35 26.48
CA SER A 257 -12.99 -9.53 26.34
C SER A 257 -12.18 -8.69 27.33
N ASP A 258 -11.33 -9.42 28.06
CA ASP A 258 -10.16 -8.96 28.80
C ASP A 258 -10.38 -8.53 30.27
N GLN A 259 -10.58 -9.54 31.14
CA GLN A 259 -10.37 -9.47 32.60
C GLN A 259 -8.88 -9.29 33.00
N ALA A 260 -8.02 -8.96 32.04
CA ALA A 260 -6.59 -8.83 32.26
C ALA A 260 -6.29 -7.56 33.08
N PRO A 261 -5.28 -7.58 33.97
CA PRO A 261 -5.10 -6.55 35.00
C PRO A 261 -4.92 -5.13 34.46
N ASN A 262 -4.43 -5.00 33.22
CA ASN A 262 -4.16 -3.72 32.57
C ASN A 262 -5.16 -3.38 31.45
N ALA A 263 -6.15 -4.23 31.16
CA ALA A 263 -7.03 -4.07 30.00
C ALA A 263 -7.81 -2.75 29.98
N LEU A 264 -8.32 -2.34 31.15
CA LEU A 264 -9.09 -1.11 31.34
C LEU A 264 -8.26 0.10 31.80
N GLN A 265 -6.94 -0.06 31.99
CA GLN A 265 -6.10 1.07 32.37
C GLN A 265 -6.00 2.06 31.19
N PRO A 266 -5.95 3.37 31.46
CA PRO A 266 -5.70 4.36 30.42
C PRO A 266 -4.37 4.08 29.70
N THR A 267 -4.38 4.16 28.38
CA THR A 267 -3.21 3.89 27.53
C THR A 267 -1.99 4.69 27.97
N ALA A 268 -2.15 5.99 28.27
CA ALA A 268 -1.04 6.85 28.68
C ALA A 268 -0.32 6.35 29.94
N LYS A 269 -1.07 5.76 30.89
CA LYS A 269 -0.52 5.25 32.15
C LYS A 269 0.39 4.04 31.93
N LEU A 270 0.03 3.16 30.99
CA LEU A 270 0.88 2.00 30.65
C LEU A 270 2.07 2.40 29.77
N ALA A 271 1.89 3.35 28.86
CA ALA A 271 2.95 3.82 27.97
C ALA A 271 4.11 4.50 28.72
N GLN A 272 3.84 5.12 29.87
CA GLN A 272 4.85 5.74 30.72
C GLN A 272 5.58 4.73 31.63
N ALA A 273 5.07 3.50 31.75
CA ALA A 273 5.61 2.47 32.64
C ALA A 273 6.59 1.50 31.94
N VAL A 274 6.82 1.68 30.63
CA VAL A 274 7.72 0.89 29.77
C VAL A 274 8.91 1.75 29.37
#